data_AF-A0AAE0DP97-F1
#
_entry.id   AF-A0AAE0DP97-F1
#
_cell.length_a   1.000
_cell.length_b   1.000
_cell.length_c   1.000
_cell.angle_alpha   90.00
_cell.angle_beta   90.00
_cell.angle_gamma   90.00
#
_symmetry.space_group_name_H-M   'P 1'
#
loop_
_entity.id
_entity.type
_entity.pdbx_description
1 polymer ?
#
loop_
_entity_poly.entity_id
_entity_poly.type
_entity_poly.pdbx_seq_one_letter_code
_entity_poly.pdbx_strand_id
1 'polypeptide(L)' 'MNNPNDSSSEPLVGGETVFYGSRNKLVAEVAPAEGMALLHIHGDKCMLHEARNVTKGVKYCSAQT' A
#
# COMPACT_ATOMS: atom_id res chain seq x y z
N MET A 1 36.34 -6.57 -6.02
CA MET A 1 35.41 -5.94 -6.98
C MET A 1 34.17 -5.54 -6.21
N ASN A 2 33.84 -4.25 -6.11
CA ASN A 2 32.58 -3.80 -5.53
C ASN A 2 31.56 -3.70 -6.67
N ASN A 3 30.52 -4.52 -6.67
CA ASN A 3 29.51 -4.54 -7.71
C ASN A 3 28.45 -3.48 -7.38
N PRO A 4 28.31 -2.37 -8.13
CA PRO A 4 27.41 -1.27 -7.78
C PRO A 4 25.92 -1.59 -8.01
N ASN A 5 25.57 -2.86 -8.23
CA ASN A 5 24.24 -3.30 -8.63
C ASN A 5 23.36 -3.86 -7.49
N ASP A 6 23.80 -3.76 -6.24
CA ASP A 6 23.07 -4.33 -5.08
C ASP A 6 21.99 -3.40 -4.49
N SER A 7 21.58 -2.35 -5.21
CA SER A 7 20.57 -1.40 -4.70
C SER A 7 19.62 -0.88 -5.78
N SER A 8 19.36 -1.68 -6.82
CA SER A 8 18.26 -1.38 -7.75
C SER A 8 17.11 -2.32 -7.45
N SER A 9 16.36 -2.02 -6.38
CA SER A 9 15.00 -2.54 -6.28
C SER A 9 14.24 -2.01 -7.49
N GLU A 10 13.82 -2.92 -8.37
CA GLU A 10 12.95 -2.57 -9.50
C GLU A 10 11.78 -1.70 -9.00
N PRO A 11 11.41 -0.62 -9.72
CA PRO A 11 10.37 0.28 -9.26
C PRO A 11 9.06 -0.49 -9.04
N LEU A 12 8.50 -0.38 -7.84
CA LEU A 12 7.23 -0.98 -7.47
C LEU A 12 6.10 -0.33 -8.27
N VAL A 13 5.25 -1.14 -8.91
CA VAL A 13 4.07 -0.68 -9.66
C VAL A 13 2.82 -1.39 -9.16
N GLY A 14 1.77 -0.61 -8.93
CA GLY A 14 0.54 -1.09 -8.28
C GLY A 14 0.71 -1.18 -6.76
N GLY A 15 -0.17 -1.96 -6.12
CA GLY A 15 -0.11 -2.16 -4.67
C GLY A 15 -0.69 -0.99 -3.86
N GLU A 16 -1.49 -0.13 -4.47
CA GLU A 16 -2.17 0.97 -3.78
C GLU A 16 -3.07 0.43 -2.67
N THR A 17 -3.08 1.10 -1.53
CA THR A 17 -4.10 0.85 -0.50
C THR A 17 -5.31 1.73 -0.82
N VAL A 18 -6.47 1.10 -1.01
CA VAL A 18 -7.70 1.79 -1.39
C VAL A 18 -8.69 1.76 -0.25
N PHE A 19 -9.34 2.88 0.01
CA PHE A 19 -10.40 3.03 1.00
C PHE A 19 -11.73 3.33 0.33
N TYR A 20 -12.76 2.62 0.76
CA TYR A 20 -14.12 2.76 0.27
C TYR A 20 -15.04 3.34 1.34
N GLY A 21 -15.90 4.26 0.91
CA GLY A 21 -17.01 4.78 1.70
C GLY A 21 -18.31 4.05 1.40
N SER A 22 -19.42 4.71 1.73
CA SER A 22 -20.78 4.17 1.47
C SER A 22 -20.96 3.75 0.01
N ARG A 23 -21.66 2.64 -0.23
CA ARG A 23 -21.96 2.10 -1.57
C ARG A 23 -20.69 1.83 -2.41
N ASN A 24 -19.60 1.40 -1.76
CA ASN A 24 -18.33 1.06 -2.41
C ASN A 24 -17.71 2.23 -3.20
N LYS A 25 -18.01 3.49 -2.84
CA LYS A 25 -17.41 4.64 -3.49
C LYS A 25 -15.95 4.79 -3.06
N LEU A 26 -15.04 4.97 -4.01
CA LEU A 26 -13.64 5.32 -3.75
C LEU A 26 -13.57 6.61 -2.92
N VAL A 27 -12.89 6.57 -1.78
CA VAL A 27 -12.65 7.72 -0.90
C VAL A 27 -11.19 8.15 -0.96
N ALA A 28 -10.27 7.18 -0.90
CA ALA A 28 -8.85 7.44 -1.01
C ALA A 28 -8.14 6.27 -1.70
N GLU A 29 -7.07 6.60 -2.41
CA GLU A 29 -6.15 5.65 -3.03
C GLU A 29 -4.75 6.16 -2.74
N VAL A 30 -3.95 5.35 -2.06
CA VAL A 30 -2.62 5.76 -1.59
C VAL A 30 -1.58 4.80 -2.13
N ALA A 31 -0.66 5.33 -2.93
CA ALA A 31 0.47 4.57 -3.46
C ALA A 31 1.42 4.15 -2.32
N PRO A 32 1.99 2.94 -2.37
CA PRO A 32 2.96 2.51 -1.37
C PRO A 32 4.24 3.35 -1.45
N ALA A 33 4.72 3.78 -0.28
CA ALA A 33 5.98 4.48 -0.13
C ALA A 33 6.72 3.92 1.09
N GLU A 34 8.03 3.70 0.96
CA GLU A 34 8.85 3.20 2.06
C GLU A 34 8.81 4.14 3.26
N GLY A 35 8.70 3.58 4.46
CA GLY A 35 8.58 4.35 5.70
C GLY A 35 7.22 5.01 5.94
N MET A 36 6.26 4.89 5.02
CA MET A 36 4.92 5.45 5.20
C MET A 36 4.08 4.58 6.14
N ALA A 37 3.45 5.22 7.12
CA ALA A 37 2.39 4.63 7.93
C ALA A 37 1.02 5.18 7.51
N LEU A 38 0.05 4.28 7.32
CA LEU A 38 -1.34 4.64 7.07
C LEU A 38 -2.18 4.30 8.30
N LEU A 39 -2.80 5.32 8.89
CA LEU A 39 -3.65 5.17 10.07
C LEU A 39 -5.11 5.38 9.67
N HIS A 40 -5.99 4.52 10.17
CA HIS A 40 -7.43 4.71 10.11
C HIS A 40 -8.10 4.25 11.40
N ILE A 41 -9.35 4.64 11.61
CA ILE A 41 -10.11 4.30 12.82
C ILE A 41 -10.71 2.91 12.65
N HIS A 42 -10.46 1.98 13.57
CA HIS A 42 -11.13 0.68 13.64
C HIS A 42 -12.46 0.75 14.42
N GLY A 43 -13.29 -0.30 14.33
CA GLY A 43 -14.63 -0.36 14.94
C GLY A 43 -15.73 0.16 14.01
N ASP A 44 -16.74 0.85 14.55
CA ASP A 44 -17.92 1.29 13.79
C ASP A 44 -17.63 2.28 12.66
N LYS A 45 -16.48 2.96 12.74
CA LYS A 45 -16.00 3.90 11.72
C LYS A 45 -14.92 3.31 10.81
N CYS A 46 -14.69 2.00 10.90
CA CYS A 46 -13.75 1.30 10.04
C CYS A 46 -14.17 1.43 8.58
N MET A 47 -13.26 1.91 7.75
CA MET A 47 -13.47 1.97 6.31
C MET A 47 -13.06 0.64 5.69
N LEU A 48 -13.91 0.13 4.80
CA LEU A 48 -13.54 -1.00 3.95
C LEU A 48 -12.31 -0.60 3.13
N HIS A 49 -11.29 -1.44 3.13
CA HIS A 49 -10.07 -1.18 2.40
C HIS A 49 -9.48 -2.46 1.84
N GLU A 50 -8.73 -2.32 0.75
CA GLU A 50 -8.00 -3.41 0.12
C GLU A 50 -6.62 -2.94 -0.35
N ALA A 51 -5.71 -3.90 -0.53
CA ALA A 51 -4.49 -3.67 -1.28
C ALA A 51 -4.76 -4.07 -2.74
N ARG A 52 -4.58 -3.14 -3.69
CA ARG A 52 -4.62 -3.46 -5.12
C ARG A 52 -3.47 -4.36 -5.52
N ASN A 53 -3.64 -5.00 -6.67
CA ASN A 53 -2.65 -5.93 -7.19
C ASN A 53 -1.31 -5.23 -7.45
N VAL A 54 -0.21 -5.86 -7.05
CA VAL A 54 1.14 -5.44 -7.46
C VAL A 54 1.40 -6.03 -8.84
N THR A 55 1.68 -5.19 -9.82
CA THR A 55 1.92 -5.62 -11.21
C THR A 55 3.41 -5.70 -11.54
N LYS A 56 4.27 -5.03 -10.76
CA LYS A 56 5.73 -5.13 -10.85
C LYS A 56 6.37 -4.96 -9.48
N GLY A 57 7.31 -5.84 -9.14
CA GLY A 57 8.02 -5.82 -7.85
C GLY A 57 7.27 -6.57 -6.75
N VAL A 58 7.67 -6.34 -5.49
CA VAL A 58 7.07 -6.95 -4.29
C VAL A 58 6.81 -5.86 -3.26
N LYS A 59 5.58 -5.79 -2.73
CA LYS A 59 5.20 -4.89 -1.62
C LYS A 59 5.29 -5.66 -0.31
N TYR A 60 6.13 -5.20 0.61
CA TYR A 60 6.14 -5.65 2.00
C TYR A 60 5.38 -4.65 2.88
N CYS A 61 4.50 -5.13 3.74
CA CYS A 61 3.80 -4.31 4.72
C CYS A 61 3.71 -5.01 6.07
N SER A 62 3.65 -4.20 7.13
CA SER A 62 3.26 -4.66 8.47
C SER A 62 1.91 -4.03 8.79
N ALA A 63 0.94 -4.84 9.19
CA ALA A 63 -0.37 -4.39 9.62
C ALA A 63 -0.53 -4.68 11.12
N GLN A 64 -0.97 -3.67 11.86
CA GLN A 64 -1.38 -3.79 13.25
C GLN A 64 -2.82 -3.30 13.35
N THR A 65 -3.68 -4.10 13.98
CA THR A 65 -5.11 -3.82 14.17
C THR A 65 -5.40 -3.38 15.58
#